data_AF-A0A2V8C0V2-F1
#
_entry.id   AF-A0A2V8C0V2-F1
#
_cell.length_a   1.000
_cell.length_b   1.000
_cell.length_c   1.000
_cell.angle_alpha   90.00
_cell.angle_beta   90.00
_cell.angle_gamma   90.00
#
_symmetry.space_group_name_H-M   'P 1'
#
loop_
_entity.id
_entity.type
_entity.pdbx_description
1 polymer ?
#
loop_
_entity_poly.entity_id
_entity_poly.type
_entity_poly.pdbx_seq_one_letter_code
_entity_poly.pdbx_strand_id
1 'polypeptide(L)' 'EKLSLPVTCVQGEGESDSACPSLKGPNIRTITIGEGHHFGGEYQRLVDVILRRR' A
#
# COMPACT_ATOMS: atom_id res chain seq x y z
N GLU A 1 -16.95 -1.08 8.73
CA GLU A 1 -16.32 -1.17 10.07
C GLU A 1 -15.13 -0.23 10.14
N LYS A 2 -14.85 0.41 11.29
CA LYS A 2 -13.67 1.27 11.44
C LYS A 2 -12.44 0.40 11.69
N LEU A 3 -11.47 0.42 10.77
CA LEU A 3 -10.16 -0.20 10.98
C LEU A 3 -9.46 0.51 12.16
N SER A 4 -9.38 -0.16 13.30
CA SER A 4 -8.71 0.34 14.51
C SER A 4 -7.23 -0.04 14.57
N LEU A 5 -6.80 -1.03 13.79
CA LEU A 5 -5.43 -1.51 13.73
C LEU A 5 -4.58 -0.64 12.79
N PRO A 6 -3.25 -0.57 12.99
CA PRO A 6 -2.32 0.00 12.01
C PRO A 6 -2.39 -0.77 10.68
N VAL A 7 -2.67 -0.05 9.60
CA VAL A 7 -2.74 -0.58 8.25
C VAL A 7 -1.70 0.12 7.39
N THR A 8 -0.85 -0.68 6.74
CA THR A 8 -0.05 -0.21 5.61
C THR A 8 -0.72 -0.73 4.34
N CYS A 9 -1.20 0.19 3.50
CA CYS A 9 -1.71 -0.12 2.17
C CYS A 9 -0.62 0.17 1.15
N VAL A 10 -0.37 -0.75 0.23
CA VAL A 10 0.63 -0.58 -0.83
C VAL A 10 -0.08 -0.63 -2.18
N GLN A 11 0.18 0.36 -3.04
CA GLN A 11 -0.44 0.49 -4.36
C GLN A 11 0.63 0.76 -5.43
N GLY A 12 0.33 0.43 -6.69
CA GLY A 12 1.11 0.87 -7.85
C GLY A 12 0.63 2.24 -8.35
N GLU A 13 1.53 3.01 -8.95
CA GLU A 13 1.15 4.26 -9.60
C GLU A 13 0.25 4.00 -10.81
N GLY A 14 -0.80 4.80 -10.97
CA GLY A 14 -1.77 4.67 -12.07
C GLY A 14 -2.69 3.46 -11.98
N GLU A 15 -2.58 2.62 -10.94
CA GLU A 15 -3.50 1.52 -10.70
C GLU A 15 -4.76 2.02 -9.98
N SER A 16 -5.94 1.60 -10.45
CA SER A 16 -7.24 2.08 -9.95
C SER A 16 -8.09 0.99 -9.31
N ASP A 17 -7.69 -0.27 -9.42
CA ASP A 17 -8.47 -1.42 -8.94
C ASP A 17 -8.15 -1.76 -7.48
N SER A 18 -7.13 -1.14 -6.88
CA SER A 18 -6.79 -1.34 -5.47
C SER A 18 -7.70 -0.57 -4.53
N ALA A 19 -7.93 -1.14 -3.34
CA ALA A 19 -8.72 -0.51 -2.30
C ALA A 19 -8.02 0.72 -1.66
N CYS A 20 -6.71 0.89 -1.87
CA CYS A 20 -5.89 1.88 -1.15
C CYS A 20 -6.41 3.33 -1.22
N PRO A 21 -6.91 3.86 -2.36
CA PRO A 21 -7.48 5.21 -2.41
C PRO A 21 -8.76 5.39 -1.57
N SER A 22 -9.50 4.30 -1.34
CA SER A 22 -10.75 4.29 -0.56
C SER A 22 -10.54 4.10 0.94
N LEU A 23 -9.38 3.55 1.35
CA LEU A 23 -9.04 3.33 2.75
C LEU A 23 -8.59 4.64 3.41
N LYS A 24 -9.47 5.21 4.23
CA LYS A 24 -9.20 6.45 4.98
C LYS A 24 -9.31 6.21 6.48
N GLY A 25 -8.34 6.70 7.23
CA GLY A 25 -8.34 6.62 8.68
C GLY A 25 -7.01 7.05 9.29
N PRO A 26 -6.99 7.42 10.59
CA PRO A 26 -5.78 7.91 11.25
C PRO A 26 -4.67 6.85 11.37
N ASN A 27 -5.04 5.56 11.34
CA ASN A 27 -4.11 4.43 11.46
C ASN A 27 -3.74 3.81 10.10
N ILE A 28 -4.12 4.46 8.99
CA ILE A 28 -3.90 3.95 7.63
C ILE A 28 -2.80 4.77 6.98
N ARG A 29 -1.76 4.08 6.50
CA ARG A 29 -0.68 4.66 5.70
C ARG A 29 -0.68 4.02 4.32
N THR A 30 -0.83 4.84 3.29
CA THR A 30 -0.71 4.39 1.89
C THR A 30 0.70 4.67 1.37
N ILE A 31 1.27 3.69 0.66
CA ILE A 31 2.61 3.76 0.06
C ILE A 31 2.47 3.38 -1.42
N THR A 32 2.97 4.23 -2.31
CA THR A 32 3.05 3.93 -3.74
C THR A 32 4.41 3.31 -4.08
N ILE A 33 4.41 2.21 -4.83
CA ILE A 33 5.61 1.51 -5.32
C ILE A 33 5.42 1.18 -6.80
N GLY A 34 6.40 1.55 -7.64
CA GLY A 34 6.38 1.30 -9.08
C GLY A 34 5.07 1.72 -9.76
N GLU A 35 4.80 1.12 -10.92
CA GLU A 35 3.65 1.42 -11.76
C GLU A 35 2.74 0.19 -11.94
N GLY A 36 1.44 0.44 -12.07
CA GLY A 36 0.43 -0.57 -12.38
C GLY A 36 0.27 -1.67 -11.32
N HIS A 37 -0.54 -2.69 -11.65
CA HIS A 37 -0.91 -3.76 -10.73
C HIS A 37 0.28 -4.63 -10.27
N HIS A 38 1.34 -4.70 -11.06
CA HIS A 38 2.54 -5.48 -10.77
C HIS A 38 3.68 -4.66 -10.14
N PHE A 39 3.40 -3.43 -9.69
CA PHE A 39 4.37 -2.54 -9.03
C PHE A 39 5.65 -2.31 -9.84
N GLY A 40 5.56 -2.29 -11.18
CA GLY A 40 6.72 -2.19 -12.07
C GLY A 40 7.77 -3.30 -11.89
N GLY A 41 7.44 -4.42 -11.24
CA GLY A 41 8.39 -5.47 -10.88
C GLY A 41 9.25 -5.18 -9.65
N GLU A 42 8.99 -4.09 -8.91
CA GLU A 42 9.75 -3.68 -7.71
C GLU A 42 9.44 -4.53 -6.45
N TYR A 43 9.41 -5.86 -6.58
CA TYR A 43 9.05 -6.77 -5.49
C TYR A 43 9.99 -6.68 -4.29
N GLN A 44 11.28 -6.41 -4.50
CA GLN A 44 12.22 -6.22 -3.39
C GLN A 44 11.82 -5.02 -2.53
N ARG A 45 11.40 -3.91 -3.16
CA ARG A 45 10.94 -2.71 -2.44
C ARG A 45 9.61 -2.96 -1.73
N LEU A 46 8.72 -3.76 -2.33
CA LEU A 46 7.50 -4.21 -1.67
C LEU A 46 7.81 -4.99 -0.39
N VAL A 47 8.74 -5.96 -0.45
CA VAL A 47 9.18 -6.73 0.72
C VAL A 47 9.78 -5.83 1.79
N ASP A 48 10.66 -4.89 1.41
CA ASP A 48 11.24 -3.93 2.34
C ASP A 48 10.16 -3.12 3.07
N VAL A 49 9.12 -2.67 2.37
CA VAL A 49 8.00 -1.93 2.98
C VAL A 49 7.22 -2.79 3.97
N ILE A 50 6.98 -4.06 3.63
CA ILE A 50 6.25 -5.00 4.49
C ILE A 50 7.06 -5.30 5.77
N LEU A 51 8.37 -5.52 5.63
CA LEU A 51 9.24 -5.90 6.75
C LEU A 51 9.61 -4.73 7.66
N ARG A 52 9.54 -3.49 7.19
CA ARG A 52 9.85 -2.27 7.98
C ARG A 52 8.80 -1.93 9.05
N ARG A 53 7.87 -2.83 9.40
CA ARG A 53 6.93 -2.62 10.52
C ARG A 53 7.70 -2.47 11.83
N ARG A 54 7.81 -1.24 12.32
CA ARG A 54 8.06 -0.90 13.72
C ARG A 54 6.76 -0.43 14.35
#